data_AF-A0A1B7VUX0-F1
#
_entry.id   AF-A0A1B7VUX0-F1
#
_cell.length_a   1.000
_cell.length_b   1.000
_cell.length_c   1.000
_cell.angle_alpha   90.00
_cell.angle_beta   90.00
_cell.angle_gamma   90.00
#
_symmetry.space_group_name_H-M   'P 1'
#
loop_
_entity.id
_entity.type
_entity.pdbx_description
1 polymer ?
#
loop_
_entity_poly.entity_id
_entity_poly.type
_entity_poly.pdbx_seq_one_letter_code
_entity_poly.pdbx_strand_id
1 'polypeptide(L)'
;MIPYLGDTIGKPIKAARNGKKILKLRKEIAELIQIIEKIDPQAIKQAKKTKEVVSPQIQKNLSLDKLNTTRKVSKQIKSVKSHLKEANLPIEGKIRYVPPKNWHPSQPLPRGTRGGYKDRFGNEWVSGPSRTKGEPFEWDVQLGAKATPGMRNLSIDGRHVNVSLKGRVTH
;
A
#
# COMPACT_ATOMS: atom_id res chain seq x y z
N MET A 1 43.85 -12.62 77.75
CA MET A 1 43.21 -11.58 76.92
C MET A 1 41.72 -11.89 76.84
N ILE A 2 40.89 -11.09 77.51
CA ILE A 2 39.41 -10.97 77.41
C ILE A 2 39.20 -9.59 76.72
N PRO A 3 38.28 -9.31 75.75
CA PRO A 3 36.79 -9.48 75.72
C PRO A 3 36.19 -9.99 74.36
N TYR A 4 34.99 -10.61 74.30
CA TYR A 4 33.59 -10.12 74.21
C TYR A 4 33.08 -9.48 72.89
N LEU A 5 31.79 -9.75 72.66
CA LEU A 5 30.77 -9.05 71.87
C LEU A 5 30.66 -9.34 70.37
N GLY A 6 29.48 -9.80 69.96
CA GLY A 6 29.05 -9.73 68.57
C GLY A 6 27.89 -10.64 68.22
N ASP A 7 26.71 -10.37 68.78
CA ASP A 7 25.42 -10.77 68.20
C ASP A 7 25.47 -10.73 66.66
N THR A 8 25.28 -11.87 66.01
CA THR A 8 24.80 -11.88 64.62
C THR A 8 23.58 -12.78 64.52
N ILE A 9 22.52 -12.24 65.11
CA ILE A 9 21.17 -12.22 64.53
C ILE A 9 21.29 -12.16 63.00
N GLY A 10 20.93 -13.25 62.32
CA GLY A 10 20.95 -13.30 60.86
C GLY A 10 21.21 -14.72 60.37
N LYS A 11 20.22 -15.60 60.41
CA LYS A 11 19.30 -15.73 59.27
C LYS A 11 18.03 -16.50 59.67
N PRO A 12 16.87 -15.84 59.80
CA PRO A 12 15.59 -16.48 59.50
C PRO A 12 14.87 -15.85 58.29
N ILE A 13 15.47 -14.87 57.62
CA ILE A 13 14.75 -14.01 56.67
C ILE A 13 14.42 -14.73 55.33
N LYS A 14 15.22 -15.70 54.89
CA LYS A 14 14.98 -16.39 53.60
C LYS A 14 13.88 -17.46 53.66
N ALA A 15 13.68 -18.12 54.80
CA ALA A 15 12.61 -19.12 54.96
C ALA A 15 11.21 -18.47 55.06
N ALA A 16 11.10 -17.36 55.80
CA ALA A 16 9.83 -16.63 55.96
C ALA A 16 9.31 -15.99 54.66
N ARG A 17 10.21 -15.55 53.76
CA ARG A 17 9.85 -14.93 52.46
C ARG A 17 9.23 -15.93 51.49
N ASN A 18 9.71 -17.18 51.50
CA ASN A 18 9.17 -18.25 50.66
C ASN A 18 7.83 -18.79 51.20
N GLY A 19 7.66 -18.84 52.53
CA GLY A 19 6.39 -19.23 53.16
C GLY A 19 5.21 -18.33 52.78
N LYS A 20 5.42 -17.01 52.69
CA LYS A 20 4.35 -16.05 52.28
C LYS A 20 3.95 -16.21 50.80
N LYS A 21 4.91 -16.48 49.90
CA LYS A 21 4.62 -16.77 48.48
C LYS A 21 3.85 -18.08 48.32
N ILE A 22 4.26 -19.12 49.05
CA ILE A 22 3.60 -20.43 49.04
C ILE A 22 2.16 -20.31 49.56
N LEU A 23 1.93 -19.53 50.63
CA LEU A 23 0.59 -19.32 51.16
C LEU A 23 -0.31 -18.55 50.18
N LYS A 24 0.24 -17.57 49.44
CA LYS A 24 -0.50 -16.85 48.39
C LYS A 24 -0.90 -17.77 47.24
N LEU A 25 0.03 -18.59 46.75
CA LEU A 25 -0.24 -19.57 45.70
C LEU A 25 -1.29 -20.61 46.14
N ARG A 26 -1.25 -21.05 47.40
CA ARG A 26 -2.27 -21.98 47.93
C ARG A 26 -3.66 -21.35 47.99
N LYS A 27 -3.78 -20.06 48.31
CA LYS A 27 -5.06 -19.33 48.29
C LYS A 27 -5.58 -19.17 46.86
N GLU A 28 -4.73 -18.78 45.92
CA GLU A 28 -5.10 -18.65 44.50
C GLU A 28 -5.55 -20.00 43.92
N ILE A 29 -4.85 -21.10 44.25
CA ILE A 29 -5.25 -22.45 43.83
C ILE A 29 -6.62 -22.84 44.41
N ALA A 30 -6.88 -22.55 45.69
CA ALA A 30 -8.17 -22.85 46.32
C ALA A 30 -9.33 -22.04 45.69
N GLU A 31 -9.10 -20.78 45.35
CA GLU A 31 -10.08 -19.95 44.64
C GLU A 31 -10.37 -20.51 43.24
N LEU A 32 -9.34 -20.94 42.50
CA LEU A 32 -9.52 -21.56 41.19
C LEU A 32 -10.29 -22.87 41.26
N ILE A 33 -10.04 -23.69 42.28
CA ILE A 33 -10.78 -24.95 42.50
C ILE A 33 -12.26 -24.66 42.79
N GLN A 34 -12.57 -23.70 43.67
CA GLN A 34 -13.96 -23.32 43.94
C GLN A 34 -14.69 -22.78 42.71
N ILE A 35 -13.99 -22.05 41.83
CA ILE A 35 -14.54 -21.58 40.57
C ILE A 35 -14.83 -22.78 39.66
N ILE A 36 -13.90 -23.72 39.51
CA ILE A 36 -14.05 -24.91 38.67
C ILE A 36 -15.19 -25.81 39.16
N GLU A 37 -15.32 -26.03 40.47
CA GLU A 37 -16.38 -26.83 41.07
C GLU A 37 -17.79 -26.24 40.82
N LYS A 38 -17.88 -24.92 40.65
CA LYS A 38 -19.12 -24.21 40.32
C LYS A 38 -19.44 -24.19 38.83
N ILE A 39 -18.52 -24.63 37.96
CA ILE A 39 -18.77 -24.68 36.52
C ILE A 39 -19.53 -25.97 36.18
N ASP A 40 -20.75 -25.82 35.68
CA ASP A 40 -21.56 -26.92 35.19
C ASP A 40 -20.84 -27.68 34.04
N PRO A 41 -20.59 -28.99 34.18
CA PRO A 41 -20.00 -29.82 33.12
C PRO A 41 -20.76 -29.76 31.78
N GLN A 42 -22.08 -29.53 31.81
CA GLN A 42 -22.89 -29.37 30.60
C GLN A 42 -22.62 -28.02 29.91
N ALA A 43 -22.44 -26.94 30.67
CA ALA A 43 -22.06 -25.64 30.13
C ALA A 43 -20.69 -25.71 29.42
N ILE A 44 -19.73 -26.47 29.95
CA ILE A 44 -18.43 -26.71 29.30
C ILE A 44 -18.60 -27.47 27.98
N LYS A 45 -19.43 -28.53 27.95
CA LYS A 45 -19.70 -29.31 26.73
C LYS A 45 -20.39 -28.48 25.66
N GLN A 46 -21.36 -27.65 26.05
CA GLN A 46 -22.03 -26.73 25.14
C GLN A 46 -21.04 -25.70 24.59
N ALA A 47 -20.25 -25.03 25.43
CA ALA A 47 -19.26 -24.06 24.98
C ALA A 47 -18.24 -24.66 24.00
N LYS A 48 -17.79 -25.91 24.21
CA LYS A 48 -16.92 -26.63 23.27
C LYS A 48 -17.61 -26.88 21.93
N LYS A 49 -18.84 -27.40 21.95
CA LYS A 49 -19.63 -27.65 20.73
C LYS A 49 -19.90 -26.35 19.96
N THR A 50 -20.25 -25.27 20.65
CA THR A 50 -20.46 -23.95 20.04
C THR A 50 -19.17 -23.44 19.41
N LYS A 51 -18.02 -23.59 20.09
CA LYS A 51 -16.70 -23.21 19.54
C LYS A 51 -16.33 -24.03 18.30
N GLU A 52 -16.61 -25.34 18.28
CA GLU A 52 -16.37 -26.22 17.13
C GLU A 52 -17.23 -25.86 15.91
N VAL A 53 -18.46 -25.38 16.10
CA VAL A 53 -19.34 -24.96 14.99
C VAL A 53 -19.02 -23.54 14.51
N VAL A 54 -18.71 -22.64 15.44
CA VAL A 54 -18.46 -21.23 15.15
C VAL A 54 -17.08 -21.01 14.51
N SER A 55 -16.06 -21.79 14.88
CA SER A 55 -14.71 -21.60 14.34
C SER A 55 -14.60 -21.84 12.82
N PRO A 56 -15.18 -22.91 12.24
CA PRO A 56 -15.19 -23.12 10.79
C PRO A 56 -16.01 -22.07 10.05
N GLN A 57 -17.13 -21.60 10.61
CA GLN A 57 -17.95 -20.55 10.01
C GLN A 57 -17.23 -19.20 9.98
N ILE A 58 -16.54 -18.82 11.07
CA ILE A 58 -15.71 -17.61 11.11
C ILE A 58 -14.56 -17.72 10.09
N GLN A 59 -13.89 -18.87 10.00
CA GLN A 59 -12.83 -19.09 9.01
C GLN A 59 -13.34 -19.00 7.56
N LYS A 60 -14.53 -19.53 7.29
CA LYS A 60 -15.19 -19.45 5.98
C LYS A 60 -15.56 -18.00 5.64
N ASN A 61 -16.13 -17.26 6.59
CA ASN A 61 -16.52 -15.87 6.40
C ASN A 61 -15.30 -14.95 6.20
N LEU A 62 -14.22 -15.13 6.98
CA LEU A 62 -12.94 -14.43 6.76
C LEU A 62 -12.35 -14.74 5.37
N SER A 63 -12.49 -15.98 4.90
CA SER A 63 -11.99 -16.38 3.57
C SER A 63 -12.81 -15.73 2.45
N LEU A 64 -14.13 -15.64 2.62
CA LEU A 64 -15.02 -14.97 1.67
C LEU A 64 -14.75 -13.46 1.59
N ASP A 65 -14.47 -12.80 2.72
CA ASP A 65 -14.11 -11.38 2.75
C ASP A 65 -12.75 -11.10 2.09
N LYS A 66 -11.78 -12.01 2.27
CA LYS A 66 -10.50 -11.96 1.54
C LYS A 66 -10.68 -12.12 0.02
N LEU A 67 -11.55 -13.05 -0.41
CA LEU A 67 -11.88 -13.26 -1.82
C LEU A 67 -12.63 -12.07 -2.45
N ASN A 68 -13.54 -11.45 -1.71
CA ASN A 68 -14.28 -10.27 -2.17
C ASN A 68 -13.40 -9.01 -2.20
N THR A 69 -12.50 -8.85 -1.24
CA THR A 69 -11.51 -7.77 -1.23
C THR A 69 -10.54 -7.90 -2.41
N THR A 70 -10.03 -9.10 -2.67
CA THR A 70 -9.15 -9.36 -3.83
C THR A 70 -9.87 -9.18 -5.16
N ARG A 71 -11.14 -9.61 -5.29
CA ARG A 71 -11.95 -9.37 -6.50
C ARG A 71 -12.25 -7.89 -6.74
N LYS A 72 -12.58 -7.12 -5.68
CA LYS A 72 -12.86 -5.67 -5.82
C LYS A 72 -11.61 -4.85 -6.14
N VAL A 73 -10.42 -5.32 -5.73
CA VAL A 73 -9.12 -4.73 -6.09
C VAL A 73 -8.64 -5.18 -7.48
N SER A 74 -9.14 -6.30 -8.01
CA SER A 74 -8.81 -6.80 -9.36
C SER A 74 -9.45 -6.03 -10.52
N LYS A 75 -9.88 -4.78 -10.31
CA LYS A 75 -10.13 -3.85 -11.43
C LYS A 75 -8.79 -3.68 -12.15
N GLN A 76 -8.60 -4.50 -13.19
CA GLN A 76 -7.34 -4.79 -13.85
C GLN A 76 -6.53 -3.51 -14.05
N ILE A 77 -5.48 -3.31 -13.24
CA ILE A 77 -4.65 -2.11 -13.33
C ILE A 77 -4.04 -2.12 -14.73
N LYS A 78 -4.47 -1.17 -15.56
CA LYS A 78 -3.99 -1.06 -16.93
C LYS A 78 -2.50 -0.80 -16.92
N SER A 79 -1.77 -1.41 -17.85
CA SER A 79 -0.33 -1.15 -17.98
C SER A 79 -0.10 0.30 -18.47
N VAL A 80 1.10 0.83 -18.23
CA VAL A 80 1.54 2.14 -18.78
C VAL A 80 1.26 2.20 -20.28
N LYS A 81 1.65 1.16 -21.01
CA LYS A 81 1.47 1.08 -22.47
C LYS A 81 -0.01 1.15 -22.87
N SER A 82 -0.91 0.54 -22.10
CA SER A 82 -2.36 0.62 -22.35
C SER A 82 -2.88 2.04 -22.21
N HIS A 83 -2.49 2.75 -21.15
CA HIS A 83 -2.88 4.16 -20.95
C HIS A 83 -2.41 5.05 -22.10
N LEU A 84 -1.17 4.88 -22.55
CA LEU A 84 -0.62 5.69 -23.64
C LEU A 84 -1.30 5.39 -24.98
N LYS A 85 -1.61 4.12 -25.26
CA LYS A 85 -2.36 3.73 -26.46
C LYS A 85 -3.78 4.28 -26.47
N GLU A 86 -4.51 4.18 -25.35
CA GLU A 86 -5.86 4.73 -25.22
C GLU A 86 -5.87 6.25 -25.41
N ALA A 87 -4.80 6.92 -24.98
CA ALA A 87 -4.61 8.35 -25.16
C ALA A 87 -4.08 8.73 -26.56
N ASN A 88 -3.78 7.78 -27.45
CA ASN A 88 -3.10 8.00 -28.74
C ASN A 88 -1.74 8.73 -28.61
N LEU A 89 -1.04 8.54 -27.48
CA LEU A 89 0.27 9.13 -27.24
C LEU A 89 1.37 8.27 -27.91
N PRO A 90 2.38 8.87 -28.55
CA PRO A 90 3.42 8.12 -29.25
C PRO A 90 4.30 7.37 -28.24
N ILE A 91 4.28 6.04 -28.35
CA ILE A 91 5.09 5.11 -27.54
C ILE A 91 6.33 4.62 -28.29
N GLU A 92 6.43 4.93 -29.58
CA GLU A 92 7.48 4.57 -30.51
C GLU A 92 7.91 5.79 -31.34
N GLY A 93 8.93 5.62 -32.18
CA GLY A 93 9.49 6.72 -32.98
C GLY A 93 10.55 7.54 -32.24
N LYS A 94 10.97 8.64 -32.88
CA LYS A 94 12.05 9.51 -32.37
C LYS A 94 11.59 10.32 -31.15
N ILE A 95 10.36 10.79 -31.18
CA ILE A 95 9.74 11.58 -30.11
C ILE A 95 8.63 10.75 -29.46
N ARG A 96 8.81 10.42 -28.18
CA ARG A 96 7.87 9.60 -27.41
C ARG A 96 7.33 10.39 -26.24
N TYR A 97 6.08 10.12 -25.88
CA TYR A 97 5.55 10.60 -24.61
C TYR A 97 6.18 9.82 -23.47
N VAL A 98 6.66 10.55 -22.45
CA VAL A 98 7.24 9.95 -21.24
C VAL A 98 6.41 10.41 -20.05
N PRO A 99 5.69 9.50 -19.36
CA PRO A 99 4.92 9.85 -18.17
C PRO A 99 5.81 10.48 -17.07
N PRO A 100 5.27 11.39 -16.24
CA PRO A 100 6.01 11.92 -15.10
C PRO A 100 6.51 10.82 -14.17
N LYS A 101 7.69 11.03 -13.55
CA LYS A 101 8.35 10.00 -12.71
C LYS A 101 7.46 9.45 -11.60
N ASN A 102 6.58 10.29 -11.05
CA ASN A 102 5.75 9.96 -9.90
C ASN A 102 4.31 9.57 -10.29
N TRP A 103 4.02 9.42 -11.59
CA TRP A 103 2.72 8.95 -12.05
C TRP A 103 2.63 7.42 -11.95
N HIS A 104 1.49 6.93 -11.47
CA HIS A 104 1.21 5.50 -11.37
C HIS A 104 0.05 5.10 -12.29
N PRO A 105 0.06 3.92 -12.94
CA PRO A 105 -1.02 3.50 -13.85
C PRO A 105 -2.41 3.33 -13.22
N SER A 106 -2.51 3.31 -11.89
CA SER A 106 -3.81 3.37 -11.21
C SER A 106 -4.44 4.78 -11.22
N GLN A 107 -3.72 5.78 -11.71
CA GLN A 107 -4.14 7.18 -11.75
C GLN A 107 -4.37 7.62 -13.22
N PRO A 108 -5.29 8.57 -13.46
CA PRO A 108 -5.39 9.19 -14.78
C PRO A 108 -4.07 9.87 -15.16
N LEU A 109 -3.77 9.95 -16.46
CA LEU A 109 -2.61 10.71 -16.93
C LEU A 109 -2.80 12.20 -16.55
N PRO A 110 -1.75 12.85 -16.02
CA PRO A 110 -1.85 14.23 -15.59
C PRO A 110 -2.12 15.15 -16.78
N ARG A 111 -2.99 16.14 -16.54
CA ARG A 111 -3.38 17.13 -17.55
C ARG A 111 -2.75 18.48 -17.27
N GLY A 112 -2.53 19.26 -18.32
CA GLY A 112 -2.13 20.65 -18.21
C GLY A 112 -3.30 21.62 -18.28
N THR A 113 -2.98 22.92 -18.32
CA THR A 113 -3.99 23.98 -18.28
C THR A 113 -4.74 24.11 -19.60
N ARG A 114 -4.18 23.57 -20.69
CA ARG A 114 -4.80 23.53 -22.03
C ARG A 114 -5.55 22.21 -22.27
N GLY A 115 -5.70 21.38 -21.23
CA GLY A 115 -6.37 20.08 -21.31
C GLY A 115 -5.54 18.97 -21.97
N GLY A 116 -4.30 19.26 -22.37
CA GLY A 116 -3.37 18.28 -22.92
C GLY A 116 -2.74 17.39 -21.84
N TYR A 117 -1.96 16.38 -22.26
CA TYR A 117 -1.26 15.48 -21.33
C TYR A 117 0.10 16.04 -20.93
N LYS A 118 0.43 16.03 -19.64
CA LYS A 118 1.71 16.52 -19.13
C LYS A 118 2.76 15.41 -19.07
N ASP A 119 3.85 15.60 -19.81
CA ASP A 119 4.98 14.67 -19.78
C ASP A 119 5.94 14.96 -18.61
N ARG A 120 6.95 14.09 -18.48
CA ARG A 120 8.01 14.17 -17.48
C ARG A 120 8.83 15.46 -17.51
N PHE A 121 8.91 16.10 -18.66
CA PHE A 121 9.69 17.32 -18.89
C PHE A 121 8.81 18.57 -18.78
N GLY A 122 7.54 18.40 -18.37
CA GLY A 122 6.61 19.49 -18.20
C GLY A 122 6.07 20.05 -19.51
N ASN A 123 6.24 19.35 -20.63
CA ASN A 123 5.57 19.71 -21.87
C ASN A 123 4.12 19.25 -21.81
N GLU A 124 3.23 19.98 -22.48
CA GLU A 124 1.82 19.65 -22.57
C GLU A 124 1.46 19.23 -24.00
N TRP A 125 0.99 18.00 -24.14
CA TRP A 125 0.63 17.37 -25.40
C TRP A 125 -0.85 17.66 -25.68
N VAL A 126 -1.11 18.65 -26.55
CA VAL A 126 -2.48 19.08 -26.94
C VAL A 126 -2.79 18.51 -28.32
N SER A 127 -4.01 18.03 -28.56
CA SER A 127 -4.42 17.60 -29.91
C SER A 127 -4.58 18.83 -30.81
N GLY A 128 -3.79 18.89 -31.88
CA GLY A 128 -3.86 19.91 -32.91
C GLY A 128 -4.47 19.39 -34.22
N PRO A 129 -4.55 20.22 -35.27
CA PRO A 129 -4.97 19.76 -36.60
C PRO A 129 -3.95 18.75 -37.17
N SER A 130 -4.42 17.80 -37.98
CA SER A 130 -3.51 16.88 -38.70
C SER A 130 -3.03 17.49 -40.00
N ARG A 131 -1.72 17.41 -40.28
CA ARG A 131 -1.14 17.58 -41.61
C ARG A 131 -0.56 16.27 -42.16
N THR A 132 -0.49 15.24 -41.31
CA THR A 132 0.02 13.91 -41.64
C THR A 132 -1.06 13.05 -42.28
N LYS A 133 -0.82 12.59 -43.52
CA LYS A 133 -1.76 11.76 -44.27
C LYS A 133 -2.11 10.46 -43.51
N GLY A 134 -3.40 10.25 -43.27
CA GLY A 134 -3.91 9.04 -42.61
C GLY A 134 -3.90 9.09 -41.08
N GLU A 135 -3.49 10.20 -40.47
CA GLU A 135 -3.61 10.40 -39.02
C GLU A 135 -4.75 11.41 -38.73
N PRO A 136 -5.60 11.15 -37.72
CA PRO A 136 -6.74 12.01 -37.41
C PRO A 136 -6.33 13.38 -36.83
N PHE A 137 -5.17 13.46 -36.18
CA PHE A 137 -4.62 14.66 -35.58
C PHE A 137 -3.10 14.54 -35.39
N GLU A 138 -2.44 15.65 -35.10
CA GLU A 138 -1.06 15.70 -34.61
C GLU A 138 -1.04 16.23 -33.18
N TRP A 139 -0.06 15.83 -32.40
CA TRP A 139 0.19 16.44 -31.10
C TRP A 139 0.90 17.78 -31.29
N ASP A 140 0.24 18.85 -30.89
CA ASP A 140 0.85 20.17 -30.73
C ASP A 140 1.47 20.26 -29.33
N VAL A 141 2.74 19.85 -29.23
CA VAL A 141 3.46 19.72 -27.96
C VAL A 141 3.93 21.09 -27.49
N GLN A 142 3.25 21.65 -26.51
CA GLN A 142 3.60 22.93 -25.89
C GLN A 142 4.80 22.75 -24.96
N LEU A 143 5.90 23.44 -25.26
CA LEU A 143 7.16 23.30 -24.54
C LEU A 143 7.12 24.01 -23.20
N GLY A 144 7.33 23.24 -22.13
CA GLY A 144 7.44 23.78 -20.78
C GLY A 144 8.82 24.37 -20.50
N ALA A 145 8.98 25.03 -19.34
CA ALA A 145 10.27 25.56 -18.90
C ALA A 145 11.37 24.47 -18.85
N LYS A 146 10.99 23.24 -18.49
CA LYS A 146 11.89 22.08 -18.34
C LYS A 146 12.02 21.24 -19.62
N ALA A 147 11.53 21.73 -20.76
CA ALA A 147 11.72 21.07 -22.05
C ALA A 147 13.22 20.81 -22.30
N THR A 148 13.56 19.60 -22.75
CA THR A 148 14.95 19.23 -23.05
C THR A 148 15.51 20.10 -24.18
N PRO A 149 16.83 20.37 -24.22
CA PRO A 149 17.44 21.12 -25.32
C PRO A 149 17.13 20.50 -26.70
N GLY A 150 17.17 19.17 -26.81
CA GLY A 150 16.83 18.48 -28.06
C GLY A 150 15.40 18.75 -28.54
N MET A 151 14.42 18.80 -27.62
CA MET A 151 13.04 19.17 -27.97
C MET A 151 12.93 20.65 -28.38
N ARG A 152 13.63 21.55 -27.67
CA ARG A 152 13.64 22.98 -28.03
C ARG A 152 14.24 23.22 -29.41
N ASN A 153 15.29 22.50 -29.77
CA ASN A 153 15.93 22.62 -31.09
C ASN A 153 15.04 22.14 -32.24
N LEU A 154 13.99 21.36 -31.96
CA LEU A 154 13.00 20.94 -32.95
C LEU A 154 11.89 21.98 -33.15
N SER A 155 11.81 22.97 -32.25
CA SER A 155 10.80 24.03 -32.31
C SER A 155 11.33 25.21 -33.09
N ILE A 156 10.57 25.64 -34.10
CA ILE A 156 10.92 26.81 -34.92
C ILE A 156 10.80 28.10 -34.10
N ASP A 157 9.77 28.21 -33.27
CA ASP A 157 9.48 29.40 -32.46
C ASP A 157 9.94 29.27 -30.98
N GLY A 158 10.49 28.12 -30.62
CA GLY A 158 10.91 27.77 -29.27
C GLY A 158 9.77 27.48 -28.28
N ARG A 159 8.51 27.47 -28.73
CA ARG A 159 7.31 27.34 -27.89
C ARG A 159 6.57 26.04 -28.10
N HIS A 160 6.50 25.52 -29.32
CA HIS A 160 5.82 24.26 -29.58
C HIS A 160 6.46 23.44 -30.70
N VAL A 161 6.12 22.15 -30.75
CA VAL A 161 6.56 21.20 -31.79
C VAL A 161 5.39 20.32 -32.17
N ASN A 162 5.13 20.13 -33.47
CA ASN A 162 4.11 19.21 -33.92
C ASN A 162 4.66 17.79 -34.07
N VAL A 163 4.01 16.82 -33.44
CA VAL A 163 4.43 15.41 -33.41
C VAL A 163 3.29 14.51 -33.88
N SER A 164 3.55 13.70 -34.91
CA SER A 164 2.61 12.67 -35.40
C SER A 164 2.27 11.65 -34.31
N LEU A 165 1.19 10.88 -34.45
CA LEU A 165 0.84 9.77 -33.54
C LEU A 165 1.92 8.68 -33.46
N LYS A 166 2.80 8.60 -34.47
CA LYS A 166 3.97 7.69 -34.54
C LYS A 166 5.29 8.31 -34.06
N GLY A 167 5.26 9.48 -33.42
CA GLY A 167 6.45 10.08 -32.80
C GLY A 167 7.46 10.68 -33.79
N ARG A 168 7.01 11.14 -34.96
CA ARG A 168 7.81 11.92 -35.92
C ARG A 168 7.51 13.41 -35.74
N VAL A 169 8.54 14.23 -35.83
CA VAL A 169 8.38 15.69 -35.91
C VAL A 169 7.79 16.00 -37.29
N THR A 170 6.79 16.87 -37.29
CA THR A 170 6.01 17.20 -38.50
C THR A 170 6.15 18.68 -38.86
N HIS A 171 6.19 19.58 -37.87
CA HIS A 171 6.49 21.01 -37.98
C HIS A 171 7.21 21.49 -36.72
#